data_AF-A0A8S1IYG0-F1
#
_entry.id   AF-A0A8S1IYG0-F1
#
_cell.length_a   1.000
_cell.length_b   1.000
_cell.length_c   1.000
_cell.angle_alpha   90.00
_cell.angle_beta   90.00
_cell.angle_gamma   90.00
#
_symmetry.space_group_name_H-M   'P 1'
#
loop_
_entity.id
_entity.type
_entity.pdbx_description
1 polymer ?
#
loop_
_entity_poly.entity_id
_entity_poly.type
_entity_poly.pdbx_seq_one_letter_code
_entity_poly.pdbx_strand_id
1 'polypeptide(L)'
;VDCLRKWASARRVPLCPLCAAPIHTIVLPDGEEEPVVPSTARADEEEPDLACLDHTYFLSETQRLLSRAEVAQNNIYREAFGAGRKGSNKAEHAVATLGDVISSLLNHRHQLELEFPFGANELLQELYSLDSIVQSVQAGTWERCVQKQVLLEISMFFSGLGPCFRSVGMTGCLDVQVQAMLFILLHLVFILLAPARQDSEIGVLCSD
;
A
#
# COMPACT_ATOMS: atom_id res chain seq x y z
N VAL A 1 18.73 -6.69 9.13
CA VAL A 1 19.56 -6.63 7.90
C VAL A 1 20.25 -7.94 7.57
N ASP A 2 20.70 -8.71 8.57
CA ASP A 2 21.40 -9.98 8.31
C ASP A 2 20.56 -11.05 7.59
N CYS A 3 19.23 -11.09 7.75
CA CYS A 3 18.41 -12.02 6.95
C CYS A 3 18.33 -11.63 5.49
N LEU A 4 18.13 -10.34 5.20
CA LEU A 4 18.15 -9.84 3.81
C LEU A 4 19.50 -10.09 3.16
N ARG A 5 20.60 -9.92 3.90
CA ARG A 5 21.96 -10.23 3.45
C ARG A 5 22.14 -11.73 3.17
N LYS A 6 21.74 -12.61 4.10
CA LYS A 6 21.81 -14.07 3.93
C LYS A 6 20.94 -14.56 2.78
N TRP A 7 19.72 -14.05 2.68
CA TRP A 7 18.77 -14.42 1.64
C TRP A 7 19.22 -13.96 0.25
N ALA A 8 19.70 -12.73 0.13
CA ALA A 8 20.11 -12.18 -1.16
C ALA A 8 21.39 -12.84 -1.66
N SER A 9 22.33 -13.13 -0.76
CA SER A 9 23.56 -13.85 -1.08
C SER A 9 23.32 -15.33 -1.41
N ALA A 10 22.26 -15.97 -0.89
CA ALA A 10 21.94 -17.37 -1.21
C ALA A 10 21.39 -17.59 -2.63
N ARG A 11 21.01 -16.52 -3.35
CA ARG A 11 20.32 -16.59 -4.64
C ARG A 11 21.21 -16.21 -5.81
N ARG A 12 20.99 -16.84 -6.97
CA ARG A 12 21.67 -16.51 -8.24
C ARG A 12 21.27 -15.15 -8.79
N VAL A 13 20.00 -14.83 -8.67
CA VAL A 13 19.42 -13.54 -9.04
C VAL A 13 18.50 -13.14 -7.90
N PRO A 14 18.98 -12.40 -6.90
CA PRO A 14 18.13 -11.92 -5.82
C PRO A 14 17.08 -10.97 -6.43
N LEU A 15 15.84 -11.43 -6.50
CA LEU A 15 14.70 -10.64 -6.95
C LEU A 15 13.90 -10.22 -5.74
N CYS A 16 13.55 -8.93 -5.66
CA CYS A 16 12.65 -8.42 -4.63
C CYS A 16 11.37 -9.27 -4.58
N PRO A 17 11.01 -9.83 -3.40
CA PRO A 17 9.86 -10.72 -3.28
C PRO A 17 8.52 -10.03 -3.60
N LEU A 18 8.50 -8.69 -3.63
CA LEU A 18 7.29 -7.90 -3.84
C LEU A 18 7.13 -7.42 -5.29
N CYS A 19 8.20 -6.93 -5.92
CA CYS A 19 8.13 -6.35 -7.27
C CYS A 19 8.86 -7.18 -8.35
N ALA A 20 9.47 -8.30 -7.96
CA ALA A 20 10.30 -9.15 -8.82
C ALA A 20 11.46 -8.42 -9.52
N ALA A 21 11.83 -7.21 -9.07
CA ALA A 21 12.96 -6.47 -9.60
C ALA A 21 14.28 -7.01 -9.04
N PRO A 22 15.38 -7.01 -9.82
CA PRO A 22 16.69 -7.44 -9.33
C PRO A 22 17.21 -6.51 -8.23
N ILE A 23 17.70 -7.11 -7.15
CA ILE A 23 18.33 -6.41 -6.02
C ILE A 23 19.85 -6.42 -6.26
N HIS A 24 20.43 -5.23 -6.39
CA HIS A 24 21.87 -5.06 -6.59
C HIS A 24 22.60 -4.61 -5.32
N THR A 25 21.90 -3.93 -4.42
CA THR A 25 22.43 -3.37 -3.17
C THR A 25 21.46 -3.58 -2.02
N ILE A 26 21.99 -3.70 -0.80
CA ILE A 26 21.23 -3.72 0.45
C ILE A 26 21.67 -2.50 1.27
N VAL A 27 20.70 -1.76 1.80
CA VAL A 27 20.95 -0.63 2.70
C VAL A 27 21.08 -1.17 4.13
N LEU A 28 22.19 -0.83 4.77
CA LEU A 28 22.53 -1.22 6.14
C LEU A 28 21.88 -0.25 7.17
N PRO A 29 21.82 -0.62 8.47
CA PRO A 29 21.17 0.21 9.49
C PRO A 29 21.86 1.57 9.71
N ASP A 30 23.14 1.67 9.35
CA ASP A 30 23.95 2.89 9.38
C ASP A 30 23.78 3.75 8.11
N GLY A 31 22.96 3.30 7.16
CA GLY A 31 22.70 3.98 5.89
C GLY A 31 23.74 3.69 4.80
N GLU A 32 24.74 2.85 5.05
CA GLU A 32 25.68 2.44 4.01
C GLU A 32 25.05 1.43 3.03
N GLU A 33 25.48 1.47 1.77
CA GLU A 33 25.04 0.54 0.74
C GLU A 33 26.06 -0.58 0.54
N GLU A 34 25.63 -1.83 0.71
CA GLU A 34 26.46 -3.00 0.45
C GLU A 34 26.02 -3.70 -0.85
N PRO A 35 26.94 -3.98 -1.80
CA PRO A 35 26.61 -4.70 -3.02
C PRO A 35 26.27 -6.17 -2.72
N VAL A 36 25.20 -6.68 -3.34
CA VAL A 36 24.85 -8.09 -3.23
C VAL A 36 25.67 -8.90 -4.22
N VAL A 37 26.52 -9.79 -3.72
CA VAL A 37 27.23 -10.78 -4.54
C VAL A 37 26.40 -12.06 -4.59
N PRO A 38 25.79 -12.42 -5.74
CA PRO A 38 24.96 -13.61 -5.84
C PRO A 38 25.83 -14.86 -5.70
N SER A 39 25.38 -15.82 -4.87
CA SER A 39 26.03 -17.14 -4.79
C SER A 39 25.88 -17.91 -6.10
N THR A 40 26.92 -18.67 -6.45
CA THR A 40 26.89 -19.59 -7.60
C THR A 40 26.13 -20.89 -7.30
N ALA A 41 25.86 -21.17 -6.01
CA ALA A 41 25.13 -22.33 -5.54
C ALA A 41 23.63 -22.20 -5.82
N ARG A 42 23.00 -23.30 -6.24
CA ARG A 42 21.53 -23.40 -6.38
C ARG A 42 20.95 -23.61 -4.98
N ALA A 43 20.50 -22.54 -4.34
CA ALA A 43 19.44 -22.67 -3.35
C ALA A 43 18.12 -22.72 -4.13
N ASP A 44 17.32 -23.76 -3.92
CA ASP A 44 15.91 -23.76 -4.30
C ASP A 44 15.21 -22.55 -3.64
N GLU A 45 14.06 -22.13 -4.17
CA GLU A 45 13.34 -20.90 -3.81
C GLU A 45 12.91 -20.85 -2.33
N GLU A 46 13.85 -20.69 -1.41
CA GLU A 46 13.61 -20.54 0.01
C GLU A 46 13.05 -19.13 0.22
N GLU A 47 11.80 -19.03 0.70
CA GLU A 47 11.20 -17.76 1.07
C GLU A 47 12.13 -17.00 2.03
N PRO A 48 12.24 -15.67 1.91
CA PRO A 48 13.04 -14.90 2.85
C PRO A 48 12.60 -15.20 4.27
N ASP A 49 13.53 -15.71 5.09
CA ASP A 49 13.32 -15.81 6.52
C ASP A 49 13.27 -14.39 7.09
N LEU A 50 12.06 -13.85 7.20
CA LEU A 50 11.79 -12.53 7.76
C LEU A 50 11.77 -12.55 9.29
N ALA A 51 12.08 -13.69 9.93
CA ALA A 51 12.05 -13.83 11.38
C ALA A 51 13.08 -12.96 12.13
N CYS A 52 14.09 -12.40 11.45
CA CYS A 52 15.00 -11.42 12.07
C CYS A 52 14.64 -9.96 11.80
N LEU A 53 13.50 -9.66 11.14
CA LEU A 53 12.95 -8.32 11.18
C LEU A 53 12.30 -8.12 12.55
N ASP A 54 12.88 -7.24 13.34
CA ASP A 54 12.45 -6.95 14.71
C ASP A 54 11.65 -5.65 14.81
N HIS A 55 11.16 -5.36 16.02
CA HIS A 55 10.41 -4.13 16.31
C HIS A 55 11.20 -2.88 15.93
N THR A 56 12.53 -2.89 16.10
CA THR A 56 13.40 -1.75 15.77
C THR A 56 13.41 -1.46 14.28
N TYR A 57 13.49 -2.51 13.44
CA TYR A 57 13.36 -2.35 11.99
C TYR A 57 12.02 -1.71 11.62
N PHE A 58 10.89 -2.28 12.09
CA PHE A 58 9.56 -1.78 11.73
C PHE A 58 9.29 -0.37 12.24
N LEU A 59 9.80 0.00 13.42
CA LEU A 59 9.75 1.37 13.92
C LEU A 59 10.52 2.33 13.01
N SER A 60 11.75 1.97 12.64
CA SER A 60 12.58 2.81 11.77
C SER A 60 11.96 2.99 10.38
N GLU A 61 11.38 1.92 9.84
CA GLU A 61 10.77 1.92 8.51
C GLU A 61 9.46 2.72 8.51
N THR A 62 8.63 2.56 9.55
CA THR A 62 7.42 3.38 9.73
C THR A 62 7.76 4.86 9.83
N GLN A 63 8.81 5.21 10.59
CA GLN A 63 9.27 6.59 10.72
C GLN A 63 9.80 7.16 9.39
N ARG A 64 10.56 6.36 8.63
CA ARG A 64 11.07 6.74 7.31
C ARG A 64 9.92 7.06 6.34
N LEU A 65 8.89 6.20 6.32
CA LEU A 65 7.71 6.40 5.48
C LEU A 65 6.87 7.60 5.91
N LEU A 66 6.70 7.80 7.22
CA LEU A 66 5.96 8.94 7.77
C LEU A 66 6.59 10.26 7.31
N SER A 67 7.90 10.43 7.50
CA SER A 67 8.61 11.63 7.06
C SER A 67 8.52 11.85 5.54
N ARG A 68 8.53 10.79 4.75
CA ARG A 68 8.35 10.89 3.28
C ARG A 68 6.94 11.37 2.92
N ALA A 69 5.92 10.82 3.57
CA ALA A 69 4.52 11.18 3.34
C ALA A 69 4.24 12.64 3.74
N GLU A 70 4.77 13.10 4.88
CA GLU A 70 4.67 14.50 5.34
C GLU A 70 5.34 15.46 4.36
N VAL A 71 6.54 15.14 3.87
CA VAL A 71 7.23 15.96 2.85
C VAL A 71 6.43 16.02 1.55
N ALA A 72 5.87 14.89 1.10
CA ALA A 72 5.02 14.84 -0.08
C ALA A 72 3.78 15.75 0.08
N GLN A 73 3.11 15.66 1.23
CA GLN A 73 1.91 16.43 1.53
C GLN A 73 2.22 17.93 1.58
N ASN A 74 3.30 18.32 2.25
CA ASN A 74 3.76 19.70 2.34
C ASN A 74 4.12 20.29 0.97
N ASN A 75 4.76 19.52 0.10
CA ASN A 75 5.09 19.95 -1.26
C ASN A 75 3.81 20.25 -2.06
N ILE A 76 2.82 19.36 -2.02
CA ILE A 76 1.53 19.57 -2.69
C ILE A 76 0.82 20.79 -2.10
N TYR A 77 0.82 20.95 -0.78
CA TYR A 77 0.24 22.12 -0.12
C TYR A 77 0.86 23.42 -0.63
N ARG A 78 2.19 23.48 -0.67
CA ARG A 78 2.93 24.65 -1.15
C ARG A 78 2.66 24.95 -2.62
N GLU A 79 2.58 23.94 -3.46
CA GLU A 79 2.39 24.08 -4.91
C GLU A 79 0.96 24.47 -5.29
N ALA A 80 -0.04 23.83 -4.67
CA ALA A 80 -1.44 23.98 -5.04
C ALA A 80 -2.16 25.10 -4.26
N PHE A 81 -1.80 25.33 -2.99
CA PHE A 81 -2.49 26.27 -2.09
C PHE A 81 -1.61 27.45 -1.67
N GLY A 82 -0.34 27.49 -2.10
CA GLY A 82 0.55 28.61 -1.87
C GLY A 82 0.07 29.91 -2.55
N ALA A 83 0.53 31.04 -2.01
CA ALA A 83 0.31 32.38 -2.58
C ALA A 83 -1.17 32.75 -2.85
N GLY A 84 -2.09 32.27 -2.02
CA GLY A 84 -3.52 32.60 -2.12
C GLY A 84 -4.26 31.88 -3.25
N ARG A 85 -3.65 30.84 -3.85
CA ARG A 85 -4.32 29.98 -4.83
C ARG A 85 -5.36 29.10 -4.14
N LYS A 86 -6.53 28.95 -4.77
CA LYS A 86 -7.44 27.86 -4.44
C LYS A 86 -6.92 26.61 -5.15
N GLY A 87 -6.55 25.59 -4.37
CA GLY A 87 -6.06 24.33 -4.92
C GLY A 87 -7.09 23.69 -5.86
N SER A 88 -6.63 22.78 -6.71
CA SER A 88 -7.54 21.97 -7.54
C SER A 88 -8.14 20.83 -6.72
N ASN A 89 -9.31 20.31 -7.12
CA ASN A 89 -9.90 19.10 -6.52
C ASN A 89 -8.91 17.92 -6.49
N LYS A 90 -8.04 17.82 -7.51
CA LYS A 90 -6.99 16.80 -7.57
C LYS A 90 -5.96 16.98 -6.45
N ALA A 91 -5.56 18.21 -6.16
CA ALA A 91 -4.63 18.51 -5.08
C ALA A 91 -5.28 18.29 -3.70
N GLU A 92 -6.54 18.68 -3.53
CA GLU A 92 -7.31 18.40 -2.30
C GLU A 92 -7.40 16.91 -2.02
N HIS A 93 -7.75 16.10 -3.02
CA HIS A 93 -7.78 14.66 -2.84
C HIS A 93 -6.39 14.06 -2.58
N ALA A 94 -5.36 14.48 -3.30
CA ALA A 94 -4.00 13.98 -3.07
C ALA A 94 -3.53 14.26 -1.63
N VAL A 95 -3.84 15.45 -1.11
CA VAL A 95 -3.56 15.83 0.28
C VAL A 95 -4.35 14.97 1.26
N ALA A 96 -5.64 14.71 0.99
CA ALA A 96 -6.48 13.86 1.83
C ALA A 96 -5.96 12.42 1.87
N THR A 97 -5.63 11.83 0.70
CA THR A 97 -5.05 10.48 0.61
C THR A 97 -3.73 10.38 1.37
N LEU A 98 -2.86 11.38 1.30
CA LEU A 98 -1.65 11.40 2.12
C LEU A 98 -1.96 11.55 3.61
N GLY A 99 -3.02 12.28 3.97
CA GLY A 99 -3.51 12.37 5.35
C GLY A 99 -3.96 11.02 5.91
N ASP A 100 -4.65 10.21 5.10
CA ASP A 100 -5.06 8.86 5.47
C ASP A 100 -3.83 7.96 5.67
N VAL A 101 -2.85 8.01 4.76
CA VAL A 101 -1.59 7.27 4.87
C VAL A 101 -0.83 7.66 6.14
N ILE A 102 -0.69 8.96 6.42
CA ILE A 102 -0.03 9.48 7.62
C ILE A 102 -0.73 8.96 8.89
N SER A 103 -2.06 8.97 8.89
CA SER A 103 -2.86 8.48 10.04
C SER A 103 -2.63 6.99 10.28
N SER A 104 -2.60 6.17 9.22
CA SER A 104 -2.29 4.74 9.33
C SER A 104 -0.88 4.48 9.83
N LEU A 105 0.13 5.21 9.31
CA LEU A 105 1.52 5.09 9.75
C LEU A 105 1.70 5.50 11.22
N LEU A 106 1.00 6.54 11.68
CA LEU A 106 1.00 6.95 13.09
C LEU A 106 0.40 5.87 13.99
N ASN A 107 -0.67 5.20 13.54
CA ASN A 107 -1.26 4.09 14.29
C ASN A 107 -0.31 2.88 14.37
N HIS A 108 0.34 2.50 13.26
CA HIS A 108 1.35 1.42 13.27
C HIS A 108 2.52 1.74 14.19
N ARG A 109 3.03 2.96 14.11
CA ARG A 109 4.10 3.43 14.99
C ARG A 109 3.68 3.32 16.46
N HIS A 110 2.48 3.78 16.80
CA HIS A 110 1.97 3.69 18.17
C HIS A 110 1.85 2.25 18.66
N GLN A 111 1.35 1.33 17.82
CA GLN A 111 1.24 -0.09 18.15
C GLN A 111 2.62 -0.73 18.37
N LEU A 112 3.60 -0.39 17.53
CA LEU A 112 4.98 -0.86 17.67
C LEU A 112 5.68 -0.30 18.91
N GLU A 113 5.46 0.97 19.26
CA GLU A 113 5.98 1.60 20.48
C GLU A 113 5.41 0.97 21.75
N LEU A 114 4.19 0.41 21.67
CA LEU A 114 3.55 -0.33 22.76
C LEU A 114 3.90 -1.83 22.75
N GLU A 115 4.82 -2.26 21.89
CA GLU A 115 5.26 -3.66 21.74
C GLU A 115 4.09 -4.64 21.52
N PHE A 116 3.04 -4.20 20.81
CA PHE A 116 1.95 -5.12 20.44
C PHE A 116 2.48 -6.22 19.52
N PRO A 117 2.04 -7.48 19.71
CA PRO A 117 2.42 -8.56 18.82
C PRO A 117 1.89 -8.29 17.41
N PHE A 118 2.76 -8.45 16.41
CA PHE A 118 2.43 -8.26 15.00
C PHE A 118 2.98 -9.41 14.15
N GLY A 119 2.34 -9.65 13.01
CA GLY A 119 2.87 -10.51 11.96
C GLY A 119 3.82 -9.72 11.06
N ALA A 120 5.10 -10.12 11.01
CA ALA A 120 6.13 -9.38 10.29
C ALA A 120 5.82 -9.26 8.78
N ASN A 121 5.26 -10.31 8.19
CA ASN A 121 4.94 -10.35 6.76
C ASN A 121 3.78 -9.41 6.42
N GLU A 122 2.73 -9.45 7.24
CA GLU A 122 1.52 -8.64 7.09
C GLU A 122 1.84 -7.16 7.24
N LEU A 123 2.58 -6.80 8.30
CA LEU A 123 3.00 -5.42 8.53
C LEU A 123 3.91 -4.92 7.41
N LEU A 124 4.84 -5.74 6.94
CA LEU A 124 5.72 -5.39 5.83
C LEU A 124 4.91 -5.12 4.55
N GLN A 125 3.98 -6.01 4.19
CA GLN A 125 3.11 -5.81 3.02
C GLN A 125 2.30 -4.53 3.12
N GLU A 126 1.78 -4.21 4.30
CA GLU A 126 1.03 -2.98 4.53
C GLU A 126 1.90 -1.73 4.38
N LEU A 127 3.10 -1.70 4.98
CA LEU A 127 4.03 -0.57 4.86
C LEU A 127 4.42 -0.32 3.40
N TYR A 128 4.66 -1.37 2.60
CA TYR A 128 4.96 -1.21 1.18
C TYR A 128 3.75 -0.76 0.35
N SER A 129 2.55 -1.20 0.70
CA SER A 129 1.32 -0.71 0.09
C SER A 129 1.16 0.80 0.32
N LEU A 130 1.39 1.25 1.55
CA LEU A 130 1.38 2.67 1.91
C LEU A 130 2.47 3.46 1.17
N ASP A 131 3.70 2.93 1.08
CA ASP A 131 4.78 3.58 0.30
C ASP A 131 4.41 3.69 -1.19
N SER A 132 3.80 2.66 -1.77
CA SER A 132 3.32 2.71 -3.16
C SER A 132 2.30 3.82 -3.37
N ILE A 133 1.41 4.06 -2.39
CA ILE A 133 0.47 5.18 -2.44
C ILE A 133 1.23 6.51 -2.41
N VAL A 134 2.15 6.69 -1.47
CA VAL A 134 2.98 7.92 -1.36
C VAL A 134 3.72 8.19 -2.68
N GLN A 135 4.35 7.16 -3.26
CA GLN A 135 5.04 7.26 -4.55
C GLN A 135 4.09 7.65 -5.68
N SER A 136 2.91 7.02 -5.75
CA SER A 136 1.92 7.31 -6.78
C SER A 136 1.38 8.75 -6.68
N VAL A 137 1.25 9.28 -5.46
CA VAL A 137 0.82 10.66 -5.21
C VAL A 137 1.92 11.62 -5.64
N GLN A 138 3.18 11.36 -5.26
CA GLN A 138 4.34 12.15 -5.68
C GLN A 138 4.51 12.18 -7.20
N ALA A 139 4.23 11.06 -7.88
CA ALA A 139 4.27 10.96 -9.34
C ALA A 139 3.04 11.58 -10.03
N GLY A 140 2.00 11.97 -9.29
CA GLY A 140 0.75 12.49 -9.83
C GLY A 140 -0.15 11.42 -10.50
N THR A 141 0.13 10.13 -10.29
CA THR A 141 -0.54 8.97 -10.91
C THR A 141 -1.48 8.21 -9.96
N TRP A 142 -1.76 8.74 -8.78
CA TRP A 142 -2.45 8.06 -7.67
C TRP A 142 -3.92 7.67 -7.93
N GLU A 143 -4.58 8.29 -8.91
CA GLU A 143 -5.95 7.97 -9.33
C GLU A 143 -6.12 6.48 -9.70
N ARG A 144 -5.03 5.82 -10.15
CA ARG A 144 -5.04 4.38 -10.50
C ARG A 144 -4.78 3.45 -9.30
N CYS A 145 -4.21 3.95 -8.21
CA CYS A 145 -3.86 3.16 -7.02
C CYS A 145 -5.07 3.00 -6.08
N VAL A 146 -5.80 4.08 -5.82
CA VAL A 146 -6.96 4.05 -4.89
C VAL A 146 -8.05 3.09 -5.38
N GLN A 147 -8.24 3.00 -6.70
CA GLN A 147 -9.21 2.09 -7.29
C GLN A 147 -8.86 0.61 -7.06
N LYS A 148 -7.56 0.27 -6.95
CA LYS A 148 -7.11 -1.09 -6.65
C LYS A 148 -7.23 -1.43 -5.17
N GLN A 149 -6.95 -0.48 -4.27
CA GLN A 149 -7.04 -0.69 -2.82
C GLN A 149 -8.49 -0.97 -2.38
N VAL A 150 -9.45 -0.17 -2.87
CA VAL A 150 -10.88 -0.37 -2.59
C VAL A 150 -11.37 -1.72 -3.12
N LEU A 151 -10.92 -2.13 -4.31
CA LEU A 151 -11.23 -3.45 -4.86
C LEU A 151 -10.64 -4.59 -4.02
N LEU A 152 -9.43 -4.43 -3.47
CA LEU A 152 -8.79 -5.42 -2.61
C LEU A 152 -9.50 -5.52 -1.25
N GLU A 153 -9.81 -4.40 -0.59
CA GLU A 153 -10.56 -4.40 0.67
C GLU A 153 -11.97 -4.99 0.51
N ILE A 154 -12.67 -4.65 -0.58
CA ILE A 154 -13.96 -5.28 -0.92
C ILE A 154 -13.77 -6.78 -1.15
N SER A 155 -12.75 -7.19 -1.90
CA SER A 155 -12.49 -8.62 -2.18
C SER A 155 -12.12 -9.41 -0.93
N MET A 156 -11.37 -8.83 0.00
CA MET A 156 -10.99 -9.44 1.28
C MET A 156 -12.19 -9.49 2.23
N PHE A 157 -13.07 -8.49 2.22
CA PHE A 157 -14.32 -8.51 2.97
C PHE A 157 -15.25 -9.63 2.47
N PHE A 158 -15.37 -9.83 1.15
CA PHE A 158 -16.14 -10.95 0.58
C PHE A 158 -15.47 -12.31 0.76
N SER A 159 -14.14 -12.37 0.78
CA SER A 159 -13.38 -13.62 0.99
C SER A 159 -13.36 -14.05 2.46
N GLY A 160 -13.36 -13.10 3.40
CA GLY A 160 -13.50 -13.35 4.84
C GLY A 160 -14.92 -13.79 5.26
N LEU A 161 -15.91 -13.64 4.37
CA LEU A 161 -17.29 -14.09 4.57
C LEU A 161 -17.60 -15.51 4.06
N GLY A 162 -16.59 -16.33 3.74
CA GLY A 162 -16.78 -17.76 3.48
C GLY A 162 -15.62 -18.63 4.02
N PRO A 163 -15.87 -19.77 4.71
CA PRO A 163 -17.08 -20.60 4.67
C PRO A 163 -17.75 -20.75 6.05
N CYS A 164 -18.13 -19.67 6.75
CA CYS A 164 -19.05 -19.81 7.89
C CYS A 164 -20.53 -19.98 7.47
N PHE A 165 -20.87 -19.75 6.19
CA PHE A 165 -22.25 -19.82 5.70
C PHE A 165 -22.69 -21.18 5.14
N ARG A 166 -21.85 -22.22 5.20
CA ARG A 166 -22.17 -23.52 4.59
C ARG A 166 -22.48 -24.66 5.56
N SER A 167 -22.50 -24.44 6.88
CA SER A 167 -22.78 -25.53 7.83
C SER A 167 -23.38 -25.07 9.17
N VAL A 168 -24.44 -24.26 9.14
CA VAL A 168 -25.38 -24.19 10.28
C VAL A 168 -26.79 -24.39 9.74
N GLY A 169 -27.26 -25.62 9.86
CA GLY A 169 -28.69 -25.88 9.85
C GLY A 169 -29.34 -25.22 11.07
N MET A 170 -30.51 -24.64 10.82
CA MET A 170 -31.48 -24.13 11.79
C MET A 170 -31.23 -22.74 12.42
N THR A 171 -32.08 -21.83 11.93
CA THR A 171 -32.83 -20.79 12.66
C THR A 171 -32.04 -19.64 13.30
N GLY A 172 -31.78 -18.63 12.49
CA GLY A 172 -31.61 -17.25 12.93
C GLY A 172 -31.71 -16.33 11.72
N CYS A 173 -32.89 -15.76 11.49
CA CYS A 173 -33.12 -14.72 10.48
C CYS A 173 -32.25 -13.49 10.79
N LEU A 174 -31.00 -13.50 10.35
CA LEU A 174 -30.36 -12.26 9.92
C LEU A 174 -31.04 -11.90 8.61
N ASP A 175 -31.85 -10.85 8.73
CA ASP A 175 -32.85 -10.41 7.77
C ASP A 175 -32.26 -10.37 6.36
N VAL A 176 -32.87 -11.14 5.44
CA VAL A 176 -32.58 -11.04 3.99
C VAL A 176 -32.66 -9.57 3.54
N GLN A 177 -33.47 -8.78 4.25
CA GLN A 177 -33.63 -7.35 4.07
C GLN A 177 -32.37 -6.54 4.42
N VAL A 178 -31.60 -6.90 5.46
CA VAL A 178 -30.33 -6.22 5.81
C VAL A 178 -29.24 -6.56 4.80
N GLN A 179 -29.18 -7.82 4.36
CA GLN A 179 -28.21 -8.23 3.34
C GLN A 179 -28.51 -7.60 1.98
N ALA A 180 -29.78 -7.49 1.60
CA ALA A 180 -30.22 -6.77 0.41
C ALA A 180 -29.94 -5.26 0.53
N MET A 181 -30.19 -4.65 1.68
CA MET A 181 -29.88 -3.23 1.90
C MET A 181 -28.38 -2.95 1.81
N LEU A 182 -27.53 -3.83 2.35
CA LEU A 182 -26.08 -3.69 2.23
C LEU A 182 -25.63 -3.80 0.77
N PHE A 183 -26.23 -4.72 0.00
CA PHE A 183 -25.96 -4.88 -1.43
C PHE A 183 -26.39 -3.67 -2.25
N ILE A 184 -27.56 -3.09 -1.94
CA ILE A 184 -28.10 -1.89 -2.58
C ILE A 184 -27.25 -0.67 -2.23
N LEU A 185 -26.84 -0.52 -0.98
CA LEU A 185 -25.94 0.56 -0.54
C LEU A 185 -24.58 0.47 -1.25
N LEU A 186 -23.99 -0.72 -1.33
CA LEU A 186 -22.75 -0.94 -2.07
C LEU A 186 -22.91 -0.64 -3.57
N HIS A 187 -24.01 -1.05 -4.19
CA HIS A 187 -24.28 -0.73 -5.60
C HIS A 187 -24.49 0.76 -5.83
N LEU A 188 -25.20 1.46 -4.94
CA LEU A 188 -25.40 2.91 -5.02
C LEU A 188 -24.09 3.67 -4.84
N VAL A 189 -23.24 3.24 -3.90
CA VAL A 189 -21.89 3.80 -3.75
C VAL A 189 -21.07 3.58 -5.02
N PHE A 190 -21.17 2.42 -5.65
CA PHE A 190 -20.49 2.14 -6.92
C PHE A 190 -20.98 3.02 -8.07
N ILE A 191 -22.30 3.26 -8.16
CA ILE A 191 -22.90 4.13 -9.18
C ILE A 191 -22.54 5.60 -8.94
N LEU A 192 -22.49 6.03 -7.67
CA LEU A 192 -22.16 7.41 -7.30
C LEU A 192 -20.65 7.71 -7.40
N LEU A 193 -19.79 6.70 -7.25
CA LEU A 193 -18.34 6.81 -7.42
C LEU A 193 -17.86 6.50 -8.83
N ALA A 194 -18.74 6.05 -9.74
CA ALA A 194 -18.38 5.88 -11.13
C ALA A 194 -18.09 7.26 -11.75
N PRO A 195 -16.87 7.52 -12.25
CA PRO A 195 -16.56 8.80 -12.86
C PRO A 195 -17.47 9.01 -14.06
N ALA A 196 -18.14 10.17 -14.11
CA ALA A 196 -18.92 10.59 -15.27
C ALA A 196 -17.99 10.54 -16.49
N ARG A 197 -18.23 9.57 -17.36
CA ARG A 197 -17.52 9.39 -18.61
C ARG A 197 -17.89 10.57 -19.52
N GLN A 198 -17.19 11.69 -19.37
CA GLN A 198 -17.22 12.77 -20.34
C GLN A 198 -16.35 12.34 -21.51
N ASP A 199 -16.99 11.71 -22.50
CA ASP A 199 -16.45 11.58 -23.84
C ASP A 199 -16.19 13.01 -24.37
N SER A 200 -14.94 13.45 -24.26
CA SER A 200 -14.44 14.63 -24.95
C SER A 200 -13.40 14.17 -25.95
N GLU A 201 -13.87 13.88 -27.17
CA GLU A 201 -13.03 13.84 -28.36
C GLU A 201 -12.39 15.23 -28.52
N ILE A 202 -11.11 15.34 -28.21
CA ILE A 202 -10.26 16.41 -28.72
C ILE A 202 -9.28 15.75 -29.69
N GLY A 203 -9.60 15.89 -30.98
CA GLY A 203 -8.72 15.52 -32.07
C GLY A 203 -7.46 16.38 -32.04
N VAL A 204 -6.30 15.73 -32.05
CA VAL A 204 -5.02 16.36 -32.36
C VAL A 204 -4.73 16.05 -33.83
N LEU A 205 -4.94 17.05 -34.68
CA LEU A 205 -4.40 17.10 -36.04
C LEU A 205 -2.90 17.37 -35.95
N CYS A 206 -2.09 16.39 -36.35
CA CYS A 206 -0.72 16.64 -36.76
C CYS A 206 -0.73 17.02 -38.25
N SER A 207 -0.29 18.24 -38.57
CA SER A 207 0.10 18.62 -39.93
C SER A 207 1.61 18.51 -40.08
N ASP A 208 2.00 18.11 -41.28
CA ASP A 208 3.33 17.74 -41.82
C ASP A 208 4.57 18.44 -41.24
#